data_AF-A0A285M2V3-F1
#
_entry.id   AF-A0A285M2V3-F1
#
_cell.length_a   1.000
_cell.length_b   1.000
_cell.length_c   1.000
_cell.angle_alpha   90.00
_cell.angle_beta   90.00
_cell.angle_gamma   90.00
#
_symmetry.space_group_name_H-M   'P 1'
#
loop_
_entity.id
_entity.type
_entity.pdbx_description
1 polymer ?
#
loop_
_entity_poly.entity_id
_entity_poly.type
_entity_poly.pdbx_seq_one_letter_code
_entity_poly.pdbx_strand_id
1 'polypeptide(L)'
;MTAATYYTRLTDIGSSALSAAITGGASVSLTHLAVGDANGASYEPDGSETALVNETHRLNITSITPDPQNPAWLIVEAIIPPDVGGWWIREAGLFDADGAMFAIAKYPPTYKAILTDGTASTLTIQIVLQVTNTDSIQLVVNPLDGYATQNWVISRYQWADEEEAVDASVETKLIDPKRLAYALSQLSFALPDDLTALDQALRLLLANHNHDGVYAAANHAHDDRYALLDHLHDQIYAAKVHDHLIDDIKGIHGVFDLARGLIDGKTPAQLGGPPVATIRHEAASGANGGTLYAGSWQKRPFNVEDDPVGLIALFDSEFTPSEDVYINGWAVIHDTGKTASRVFCVSDNSLVSVGSSGHSNPTYHSTSHSFFSARLKAGKTYRIDMKGEVTSVGFGGAMGHGQNELYAQIDFWRR
;
A
#
# COMPACT_ATOMS: atom_id res chain seq x y z
N MET A 1 -27.65 -35.21 -34.18
CA MET A 1 -26.99 -34.37 -33.16
C MET A 1 -28.01 -33.35 -32.70
N THR A 2 -28.34 -33.31 -31.41
CA THR A 2 -29.17 -32.25 -30.83
C THR A 2 -28.44 -30.93 -31.02
N ALA A 3 -29.11 -29.92 -31.60
CA ALA A 3 -28.53 -28.58 -31.75
C ALA A 3 -28.07 -28.07 -30.38
N ALA A 4 -26.86 -27.50 -30.31
CA ALA A 4 -26.36 -26.90 -29.08
C ALA A 4 -27.30 -25.77 -28.64
N THR A 5 -27.65 -25.71 -27.36
CA THR A 5 -28.59 -24.73 -26.82
C THR A 5 -28.04 -23.29 -26.90
N TYR A 6 -26.72 -23.16 -26.82
CA TYR A 6 -25.94 -21.95 -26.97
C TYR A 6 -24.82 -22.21 -27.96
N TYR A 7 -24.53 -21.23 -28.81
CA TYR A 7 -23.60 -21.38 -29.91
C TYR A 7 -23.09 -20.02 -30.37
N THR A 8 -21.96 -20.04 -31.07
CA THR A 8 -21.40 -18.90 -31.76
C THR A 8 -21.42 -19.17 -33.25
N ARG A 9 -21.70 -18.14 -34.04
CA ARG A 9 -21.65 -18.20 -35.49
C ARG A 9 -21.00 -16.95 -36.05
N LEU A 10 -20.38 -17.10 -37.21
CA LEU A 10 -19.93 -15.96 -38.00
C LEU A 10 -21.14 -15.20 -38.54
N THR A 11 -20.98 -13.87 -38.61
CA THR A 11 -21.88 -13.02 -39.38
C THR A 11 -21.53 -13.10 -40.87
N ASP A 12 -22.38 -12.57 -41.74
CA ASP A 12 -22.09 -12.44 -43.17
C ASP A 12 -20.82 -11.58 -43.41
N ILE A 13 -20.65 -10.53 -42.59
CA ILE A 13 -19.47 -9.66 -42.61
C ILE A 13 -18.22 -10.44 -42.17
N GLY A 14 -18.29 -11.15 -41.04
CA GLY A 14 -17.16 -11.93 -40.54
C GLY A 14 -16.78 -13.08 -41.46
N SER A 15 -17.76 -13.74 -42.07
CA SER A 15 -17.52 -14.80 -43.08
C SER A 15 -16.81 -14.26 -44.31
N SER A 16 -17.17 -13.06 -44.76
CA SER A 16 -16.52 -12.38 -45.88
C SER A 16 -15.09 -11.95 -45.53
N ALA A 17 -14.90 -11.35 -44.35
CA ALA A 17 -13.59 -10.94 -43.84
C ALA A 17 -12.65 -12.14 -43.67
N LEU A 18 -13.15 -13.24 -43.09
CA LEU A 18 -12.40 -14.49 -42.94
C LEU A 18 -12.00 -15.08 -44.29
N SER A 19 -12.91 -15.07 -45.27
CA SER A 19 -12.64 -15.57 -46.61
C SER A 19 -11.58 -14.73 -47.34
N ALA A 20 -11.63 -13.40 -47.18
CA ALA A 20 -10.64 -12.47 -47.71
C ALA A 20 -9.26 -12.67 -47.05
N ALA A 21 -9.22 -12.90 -45.74
CA ALA A 21 -8.00 -13.21 -45.00
C ALA A 21 -7.33 -14.51 -45.49
N ILE A 22 -8.11 -15.58 -45.65
CA ILE A 22 -7.63 -16.88 -46.13
C ILE A 22 -7.08 -16.79 -47.57
N THR A 23 -7.74 -16.03 -48.44
CA THR A 23 -7.38 -15.95 -49.87
C THR A 23 -6.26 -14.95 -50.15
N GLY A 24 -6.26 -13.82 -49.45
CA GLY A 24 -5.35 -12.70 -49.67
C GLY A 24 -4.16 -12.64 -48.73
N GLY A 25 -4.09 -13.50 -47.71
CA GLY A 25 -3.05 -13.45 -46.67
C GLY A 25 -3.18 -12.27 -45.70
N ALA A 26 -4.36 -11.64 -45.64
CA ALA A 26 -4.63 -10.53 -44.74
C ALA A 26 -4.96 -11.04 -43.32
N SER A 27 -4.54 -10.31 -42.29
CA SER A 27 -4.85 -10.64 -40.89
C SER A 27 -6.20 -10.04 -40.48
N VAL A 28 -7.04 -10.80 -39.78
CA VAL A 28 -8.23 -10.27 -39.10
C VAL A 28 -7.85 -9.96 -37.66
N SER A 29 -7.99 -8.68 -37.26
CA SER A 29 -7.72 -8.24 -35.90
C SER A 29 -9.03 -8.07 -35.14
N LEU A 30 -9.34 -9.01 -34.24
CA LEU A 30 -10.47 -8.88 -33.32
C LEU A 30 -10.01 -8.10 -32.09
N THR A 31 -10.71 -7.01 -31.79
CA THR A 31 -10.29 -6.06 -30.76
C THR A 31 -11.27 -6.02 -29.59
N HIS A 32 -12.56 -6.16 -29.86
CA HIS A 32 -13.61 -6.00 -28.85
C HIS A 32 -14.58 -7.17 -28.78
N LEU A 33 -15.03 -7.44 -27.56
CA LEU A 33 -16.17 -8.29 -27.25
C LEU A 33 -17.25 -7.42 -26.62
N ALA A 34 -18.46 -7.43 -27.16
CA ALA A 34 -19.60 -6.74 -26.54
C ALA A 34 -20.61 -7.76 -26.00
N VAL A 35 -21.35 -7.36 -24.97
CA VAL A 35 -22.42 -8.14 -24.35
C VAL A 35 -23.71 -7.32 -24.31
N GLY A 36 -24.84 -8.00 -24.46
CA GLY A 36 -26.16 -7.39 -24.49
C GLY A 36 -27.21 -8.21 -23.76
N ASP A 37 -28.32 -7.56 -23.40
CA ASP A 37 -29.45 -8.21 -22.74
C ASP A 37 -30.55 -8.65 -23.70
N ALA A 38 -30.39 -8.39 -25.00
CA ALA A 38 -31.35 -8.70 -26.07
C ALA A 38 -32.78 -8.22 -25.76
N ASN A 39 -32.93 -7.04 -25.13
CA ASN A 39 -34.22 -6.50 -24.66
C ASN A 39 -34.97 -7.45 -23.72
N GLY A 40 -34.24 -8.24 -22.93
CA GLY A 40 -34.78 -9.18 -21.95
C GLY A 40 -35.20 -10.53 -22.52
N ALA A 41 -35.09 -10.77 -23.83
CA ALA A 41 -35.49 -12.02 -24.47
C ALA A 41 -34.35 -12.64 -25.29
N SER A 42 -34.08 -13.94 -25.11
CA SER A 42 -33.13 -14.65 -25.96
C SER A 42 -33.73 -14.84 -27.36
N TYR A 43 -32.91 -14.68 -28.41
CA TYR A 43 -33.29 -14.91 -29.80
C TYR A 43 -32.38 -15.97 -30.44
N GLU A 44 -32.70 -16.37 -31.67
CA GLU A 44 -31.88 -17.27 -32.48
C GLU A 44 -31.11 -16.44 -33.52
N PRO A 45 -29.80 -16.21 -33.34
CA PRO A 45 -29.02 -15.45 -34.31
C PRO A 45 -28.93 -16.16 -35.66
N ASP A 46 -29.20 -15.41 -36.74
CA ASP A 46 -29.25 -15.92 -38.12
C ASP A 46 -28.01 -15.60 -38.96
N GLY A 47 -27.06 -14.84 -38.41
CA GLY A 47 -25.78 -14.46 -39.02
C GLY A 47 -25.85 -13.17 -39.83
N SER A 48 -27.03 -12.58 -40.04
CA SER A 48 -27.17 -11.30 -40.74
C SER A 48 -26.92 -10.10 -39.83
N GLU A 49 -26.65 -10.32 -38.55
CA GLU A 49 -26.49 -9.27 -37.54
C GLU A 49 -25.26 -8.39 -37.83
N THR A 50 -25.47 -7.08 -37.72
CA THR A 50 -24.40 -6.07 -37.81
C THR A 50 -24.13 -5.39 -36.46
N ALA A 51 -25.02 -5.58 -35.48
CA ALA A 51 -24.95 -5.06 -34.12
C ALA A 51 -25.74 -5.98 -33.18
N LEU A 52 -25.49 -5.85 -31.86
CA LEU A 52 -26.30 -6.54 -30.84
C LEU A 52 -27.71 -5.94 -30.79
N VAL A 53 -28.70 -6.75 -30.40
CA VAL A 53 -30.09 -6.30 -30.27
C VAL A 53 -30.22 -5.21 -29.22
N ASN A 54 -29.52 -5.35 -28.09
CA ASN A 54 -29.35 -4.28 -27.11
C ASN A 54 -28.01 -4.44 -26.38
N GLU A 55 -27.00 -3.70 -26.85
CA GLU A 55 -25.68 -3.68 -26.24
C GLU A 55 -25.72 -3.00 -24.87
N THR A 56 -25.23 -3.71 -23.85
CA THR A 56 -25.12 -3.20 -22.47
C THR A 56 -23.69 -2.78 -22.14
N HIS A 57 -22.70 -3.48 -22.68
CA HIS A 57 -21.31 -3.21 -22.37
C HIS A 57 -20.37 -3.74 -23.46
N ARG A 58 -19.25 -3.05 -23.65
CA ARG A 58 -18.19 -3.40 -24.61
C ARG A 58 -16.84 -3.44 -23.91
N LEU A 59 -16.09 -4.48 -24.22
CA LEU A 59 -14.85 -4.86 -23.54
C LEU A 59 -13.77 -5.07 -24.58
N ASN A 60 -12.53 -4.76 -24.19
CA ASN A 60 -11.37 -5.20 -24.96
C ASN A 60 -11.17 -6.71 -24.75
N ILE A 61 -10.78 -7.40 -25.82
CA ILE A 61 -10.48 -8.83 -25.74
C ILE A 61 -9.21 -9.02 -24.93
N THR A 62 -9.29 -9.87 -23.90
CA THR A 62 -8.18 -10.22 -23.01
C THR A 62 -7.27 -11.27 -23.64
N SER A 63 -7.85 -12.31 -24.24
CA SER A 63 -7.08 -13.41 -24.81
C SER A 63 -7.83 -14.02 -26.00
N ILE A 64 -7.06 -14.51 -26.97
CA ILE A 64 -7.59 -15.45 -27.95
C ILE A 64 -6.61 -16.62 -28.07
N THR A 65 -7.09 -17.82 -27.78
CA THR A 65 -6.25 -19.01 -27.72
C THR A 65 -6.90 -20.17 -28.46
N PRO A 66 -6.14 -21.03 -29.16
CA PRO A 66 -6.67 -22.27 -29.68
C PRO A 66 -7.11 -23.19 -28.52
N ASP A 67 -8.23 -23.88 -28.70
CA ASP A 67 -8.66 -24.89 -27.75
C ASP A 67 -7.65 -26.06 -27.74
N PRO A 68 -7.20 -26.50 -26.55
CA PRO A 68 -6.15 -27.51 -26.43
C PRO A 68 -6.57 -28.90 -26.92
N GLN A 69 -7.88 -29.18 -26.99
CA GLN A 69 -8.45 -30.44 -27.47
C GLN A 69 -8.91 -30.36 -28.93
N ASN A 70 -9.28 -29.16 -29.40
CA ASN A 70 -9.70 -28.93 -30.76
C ASN A 70 -9.05 -27.66 -31.36
N PRO A 71 -7.93 -27.79 -32.07
CA PRO A 71 -7.25 -26.64 -32.68
C PRO A 71 -8.11 -25.84 -33.67
N ALA A 72 -9.19 -26.40 -34.20
CA ALA A 72 -10.14 -25.67 -35.05
C ALA A 72 -11.05 -24.71 -34.26
N TRP A 73 -10.98 -24.71 -32.93
CA TRP A 73 -11.72 -23.81 -32.06
C TRP A 73 -10.80 -22.75 -31.47
N LEU A 74 -11.22 -21.50 -31.55
CA LEU A 74 -10.59 -20.37 -30.91
C LEU A 74 -11.45 -19.93 -29.73
N ILE A 75 -10.87 -19.93 -28.53
CA ILE A 75 -11.49 -19.42 -27.32
C ILE A 75 -11.13 -17.95 -27.21
N VAL A 76 -12.14 -17.10 -27.31
CA VAL A 76 -12.02 -15.65 -27.12
C VAL A 76 -12.52 -15.29 -25.73
N GLU A 77 -11.70 -14.59 -24.96
CA GLU A 77 -12.01 -14.20 -23.59
C GLU A 77 -12.04 -12.69 -23.42
N ALA A 78 -13.01 -12.19 -22.67
CA ALA A 78 -13.02 -10.84 -22.12
C ALA A 78 -13.46 -10.84 -20.66
N ILE A 79 -12.89 -9.96 -19.86
CA ILE A 79 -13.14 -9.91 -18.41
C ILE A 79 -13.98 -8.69 -18.06
N ILE A 80 -15.12 -8.93 -17.40
CA ILE A 80 -15.93 -7.88 -16.79
C ILE A 80 -15.52 -7.73 -15.32
N PRO A 81 -14.97 -6.58 -14.91
CA PRO A 81 -14.51 -6.35 -13.54
C PRO A 81 -15.67 -6.30 -12.53
N PRO A 82 -15.39 -6.41 -11.22
CA PRO A 82 -16.43 -6.56 -10.20
C PRO A 82 -17.33 -5.33 -10.00
N ASP A 83 -16.89 -4.15 -10.42
CA ASP A 83 -17.58 -2.85 -10.31
C ASP A 83 -18.45 -2.51 -11.53
N VAL A 84 -18.37 -3.29 -12.62
CA VAL A 84 -19.14 -3.10 -13.83
C VAL A 84 -20.19 -4.21 -13.98
N GLY A 85 -21.47 -3.85 -14.00
CA GLY A 85 -22.59 -4.79 -14.04
C GLY A 85 -23.87 -4.22 -13.44
N GLY A 86 -24.79 -5.11 -13.05
CA GLY A 86 -26.15 -4.79 -12.62
C GLY A 86 -27.20 -5.10 -13.69
N TRP A 87 -26.83 -5.79 -14.76
CA TRP A 87 -27.68 -6.14 -15.90
C TRP A 87 -27.56 -7.62 -16.29
N TRP A 88 -28.52 -8.08 -17.08
CA TRP A 88 -28.53 -9.41 -17.67
C TRP A 88 -27.72 -9.45 -18.95
N ILE A 89 -27.09 -10.59 -19.23
CA ILE A 89 -26.41 -10.91 -20.47
C ILE A 89 -27.16 -12.06 -21.13
N ARG A 90 -27.44 -11.92 -22.42
CA ARG A 90 -28.18 -12.89 -23.27
C ARG A 90 -27.61 -13.02 -24.67
N GLU A 91 -26.80 -12.07 -25.09
CA GLU A 91 -26.08 -12.07 -26.36
C GLU A 91 -24.66 -11.56 -26.15
N ALA A 92 -23.74 -12.04 -26.98
CA ALA A 92 -22.37 -11.53 -27.02
C ALA A 92 -21.85 -11.50 -28.45
N GLY A 93 -21.10 -10.48 -28.82
CA GLY A 93 -20.60 -10.27 -30.19
C GLY A 93 -19.10 -9.99 -30.19
N LEU A 94 -18.42 -10.45 -31.24
CA LEU A 94 -17.01 -10.16 -31.51
C LEU A 94 -16.90 -9.11 -32.61
N PHE A 95 -15.99 -8.15 -32.44
CA PHE A 95 -15.81 -7.04 -33.37
C PHE A 95 -14.35 -6.88 -33.76
N ASP A 96 -14.12 -6.52 -35.02
CA ASP A 96 -12.80 -6.19 -35.54
C ASP A 96 -12.38 -4.75 -35.21
N ALA A 97 -11.15 -4.38 -35.62
CA ALA A 97 -10.59 -3.05 -35.42
C ALA A 97 -11.37 -1.92 -36.13
N ASP A 98 -12.13 -2.24 -37.18
CA ASP A 98 -12.98 -1.28 -37.89
C ASP A 98 -14.39 -1.16 -37.26
N GLY A 99 -14.64 -1.92 -36.19
CA GLY A 99 -15.91 -1.94 -35.48
C GLY A 99 -16.98 -2.81 -36.16
N ALA A 100 -16.60 -3.62 -37.15
CA ALA A 100 -17.54 -4.51 -37.82
C ALA A 100 -17.78 -5.77 -36.97
N MET A 101 -19.05 -6.19 -36.87
CA MET A 101 -19.40 -7.40 -36.13
C MET A 101 -18.96 -8.64 -36.91
N PHE A 102 -18.01 -9.37 -36.35
CA PHE A 102 -17.41 -10.56 -36.94
C PHE A 102 -18.18 -11.84 -36.59
N ALA A 103 -18.62 -11.96 -35.33
CA ALA A 103 -19.36 -13.13 -34.87
C ALA A 103 -20.40 -12.74 -33.82
N ILE A 104 -21.46 -13.53 -33.75
CA ILE A 104 -22.55 -13.40 -32.77
C ILE A 104 -22.70 -14.71 -32.02
N ALA A 105 -22.88 -14.60 -30.70
CA ALA A 105 -23.06 -15.71 -29.79
C ALA A 105 -24.42 -15.62 -29.09
N LYS A 106 -25.19 -16.69 -29.22
CA LYS A 106 -26.36 -16.92 -28.37
C LYS A 106 -25.84 -17.31 -26.99
N TYR A 107 -26.00 -16.41 -26.01
CA TYR A 107 -25.36 -16.54 -24.71
C TYR A 107 -26.37 -16.95 -23.62
N PRO A 108 -25.98 -17.81 -22.65
CA PRO A 108 -26.86 -18.17 -21.55
C PRO A 108 -27.27 -16.94 -20.71
N PRO A 109 -28.56 -16.84 -20.33
CA PRO A 109 -29.03 -15.85 -19.37
C PRO A 109 -28.16 -15.76 -18.12
N THR A 110 -27.35 -14.70 -18.03
CA THR A 110 -26.37 -14.54 -16.94
C THR A 110 -26.54 -13.17 -16.32
N TYR A 111 -26.80 -13.10 -15.02
CA TYR A 111 -26.83 -11.83 -14.31
C TYR A 111 -25.44 -11.49 -13.79
N LYS A 112 -24.91 -10.33 -14.17
CA LYS A 112 -23.62 -9.84 -13.71
C LYS A 112 -23.81 -8.94 -12.48
N ALA A 113 -23.69 -9.50 -11.29
CA ALA A 113 -23.88 -8.75 -10.04
C ALA A 113 -22.73 -7.77 -9.75
N ILE A 114 -23.10 -6.63 -9.17
CA ILE A 114 -22.19 -5.60 -8.64
C ILE A 114 -22.42 -5.40 -7.14
N LEU A 115 -21.46 -4.78 -6.45
CA LEU A 115 -21.48 -4.65 -5.00
C LEU A 115 -22.79 -4.04 -4.43
N THR A 116 -23.48 -3.16 -5.18
CA THR A 116 -24.77 -2.58 -4.78
C THR A 116 -25.90 -3.62 -4.67
N ASP A 117 -25.76 -4.76 -5.34
CA ASP A 117 -26.69 -5.89 -5.26
C ASP A 117 -26.42 -6.77 -4.02
N GLY A 118 -25.43 -6.40 -3.18
CA GLY A 118 -25.00 -7.14 -2.00
C GLY A 118 -23.94 -8.21 -2.26
N THR A 119 -23.52 -8.38 -3.52
CA THR A 119 -22.45 -9.30 -3.92
C THR A 119 -21.73 -8.76 -5.16
N ALA A 120 -20.40 -8.89 -5.22
CA ALA A 120 -19.63 -8.50 -6.39
C ALA A 120 -19.01 -9.75 -7.03
N SER A 121 -19.14 -9.86 -8.35
CA SER A 121 -18.58 -10.98 -9.11
C SER A 121 -17.71 -10.45 -10.25
N THR A 122 -16.53 -11.03 -10.45
CA THR A 122 -15.78 -10.89 -11.71
C THR A 122 -16.29 -11.95 -12.66
N LEU A 123 -16.60 -11.58 -13.91
CA LEU A 123 -17.14 -12.52 -14.90
C LEU A 123 -16.23 -12.54 -16.13
N THR A 124 -15.68 -13.71 -16.43
CA THR A 124 -14.98 -13.96 -17.69
C THR A 124 -16.00 -14.45 -18.72
N ILE A 125 -16.21 -13.68 -19.77
CA ILE A 125 -17.01 -14.09 -20.93
C ILE A 125 -16.10 -14.86 -21.87
N GLN A 126 -16.45 -16.13 -22.10
CA GLN A 126 -15.77 -16.99 -23.07
C GLN A 126 -16.70 -17.26 -24.25
N ILE A 127 -16.21 -17.03 -25.46
CA ILE A 127 -16.90 -17.32 -26.71
C ILE A 127 -16.01 -18.28 -27.51
N VAL A 128 -16.57 -19.39 -27.99
CA VAL A 128 -15.84 -20.37 -28.79
C VAL A 128 -16.18 -20.14 -30.26
N LEU A 129 -15.19 -19.70 -31.03
CA LEU A 129 -15.30 -19.52 -32.46
C LEU A 129 -14.71 -20.73 -33.19
N GLN A 130 -15.51 -21.39 -34.04
CA GLN A 130 -15.01 -22.43 -34.91
C GLN A 130 -14.44 -21.83 -36.21
N VAL A 131 -13.17 -22.11 -36.49
CA VAL A 131 -12.48 -21.71 -37.73
C VAL A 131 -11.94 -22.95 -38.44
N THR A 132 -12.07 -22.99 -39.76
CA THR A 132 -11.70 -24.17 -40.57
C THR A 132 -10.18 -24.30 -40.81
N ASN A 133 -9.40 -23.26 -40.53
CA ASN A 133 -7.93 -23.29 -40.56
C ASN A 133 -7.35 -22.17 -39.68
N THR A 134 -6.68 -22.53 -38.58
CA THR A 134 -6.06 -21.57 -37.64
C THR A 134 -4.73 -21.00 -38.13
N ASP A 135 -4.05 -21.67 -39.07
CA ASP A 135 -2.73 -21.22 -39.55
C ASP A 135 -2.81 -19.94 -40.39
N SER A 136 -3.98 -19.67 -40.97
CA SER A 136 -4.24 -18.51 -41.82
C SER A 136 -4.65 -17.25 -41.06
N ILE A 137 -4.92 -17.36 -39.76
CA ILE A 137 -5.47 -16.27 -38.95
C ILE A 137 -4.40 -15.81 -37.97
N GLN A 138 -3.60 -14.83 -38.39
CA GLN A 138 -2.80 -14.01 -37.48
C GLN A 138 -3.75 -13.13 -36.67
N LEU A 139 -4.28 -13.71 -35.60
CA LEU A 139 -5.17 -13.02 -34.70
C LEU A 139 -4.33 -12.20 -33.72
N VAL A 140 -4.13 -10.94 -34.07
CA VAL A 140 -3.32 -10.02 -33.28
C VAL A 140 -4.16 -9.55 -32.09
N VAL A 141 -3.87 -10.11 -30.92
CA VAL A 141 -4.26 -9.50 -29.66
C VAL A 141 -3.30 -8.32 -29.46
N ASN A 142 -3.80 -7.10 -29.27
CA ASN A 142 -3.02 -6.05 -28.62
C ASN A 142 -3.15 -6.29 -27.12
N PRO A 143 -2.20 -6.98 -26.47
CA PRO A 143 -2.39 -7.47 -25.10
C PRO A 143 -2.28 -6.35 -24.05
N LEU A 144 -2.20 -5.10 -24.50
CA LEU A 144 -2.01 -3.90 -23.70
C LEU A 144 -3.33 -3.18 -23.40
N ASP A 145 -4.41 -3.51 -24.10
CA ASP A 145 -5.70 -2.81 -23.96
C ASP A 145 -6.72 -3.61 -23.11
N GLY A 146 -6.47 -4.89 -22.84
CA GLY A 146 -7.34 -5.77 -22.05
C GLY A 146 -6.89 -5.99 -20.60
N TYR A 147 -7.74 -6.60 -19.77
CA TYR A 147 -7.35 -6.99 -18.41
C TYR A 147 -6.37 -8.17 -18.43
N ALA A 148 -5.22 -8.04 -17.77
CA ALA A 148 -4.27 -9.14 -17.62
C ALA A 148 -4.77 -10.20 -16.62
N THR A 149 -4.90 -11.45 -17.04
CA THR A 149 -5.17 -12.56 -16.11
C THR A 149 -3.91 -12.94 -15.32
N GLN A 150 -4.08 -13.49 -14.12
CA GLN A 150 -2.95 -14.00 -13.33
C GLN A 150 -2.12 -15.03 -14.14
N ASN A 151 -2.79 -15.93 -14.86
CA ASN A 151 -2.11 -16.91 -15.73
C ASN A 151 -1.37 -16.23 -16.88
N TRP A 152 -1.94 -15.20 -17.50
CA TRP A 152 -1.26 -14.42 -18.54
C TRP A 152 0.01 -13.76 -17.99
N VAL A 153 -0.06 -13.13 -16.82
CA VAL A 153 1.10 -12.52 -16.15
C VAL A 153 2.17 -13.58 -15.86
N ILE A 154 1.79 -14.73 -15.29
CA ILE A 154 2.74 -15.81 -14.97
C ILE A 154 3.37 -16.41 -16.23
N SER A 155 2.60 -16.59 -17.31
CA SER A 155 3.11 -17.15 -18.56
C SER A 155 4.01 -16.19 -19.33
N ARG A 156 3.73 -14.89 -19.27
CA ARG A 156 4.48 -13.85 -19.99
C ARG A 156 5.75 -13.44 -19.26
N TYR A 157 5.68 -13.42 -17.93
CA TYR A 157 6.79 -13.14 -17.02
C TYR A 157 7.11 -14.43 -16.27
N GLN A 158 7.83 -15.33 -16.95
CA GLN A 158 8.31 -16.57 -16.35
C GLN A 158 9.11 -16.24 -15.09
N TRP A 159 8.57 -16.66 -13.94
CA TRP A 159 9.31 -16.65 -12.69
C TRP A 159 10.42 -17.69 -12.80
N ALA A 160 11.62 -17.33 -12.33
CA ALA A 160 12.72 -18.29 -12.27
C ALA A 160 12.28 -19.49 -11.41
N ASP A 161 12.51 -20.71 -11.91
CA ASP A 161 12.35 -21.89 -11.08
C ASP A 161 13.44 -21.93 -9.98
N GLU A 162 13.29 -22.86 -9.02
CA GLU A 162 14.21 -22.95 -7.88
C GLU A 162 15.65 -23.29 -8.32
N GLU A 163 15.85 -23.87 -9.51
CA GLU A 163 17.15 -24.23 -10.07
C GLU A 163 17.81 -23.01 -10.76
N GLU A 164 17.02 -22.24 -11.50
CA GLU A 164 17.41 -21.01 -12.18
C GLU A 164 17.70 -19.84 -11.22
N ALA A 165 17.04 -19.81 -10.05
CA ALA A 165 17.31 -18.83 -9.00
C ALA A 165 18.63 -19.07 -8.24
N VAL A 166 19.20 -20.29 -8.33
CA VAL A 166 20.38 -20.72 -7.57
C VAL A 166 21.70 -20.48 -8.31
N ASP A 167 21.70 -20.44 -9.65
CA ASP A 167 22.89 -20.21 -10.49
C ASP A 167 23.29 -18.73 -10.59
N ALA A 168 22.46 -17.79 -10.11
CA ALA A 168 22.67 -16.34 -10.24
C ALA A 168 22.86 -15.82 -11.69
N SER A 169 22.76 -16.68 -12.71
CA SER A 169 22.82 -16.34 -14.14
C SER A 169 21.59 -15.55 -14.63
N VAL A 170 20.61 -15.33 -13.75
CA VAL A 170 19.29 -14.75 -14.05
C VAL A 170 19.10 -13.37 -13.39
N GLU A 171 20.18 -12.68 -13.02
CA GLU A 171 20.14 -11.32 -12.46
C GLU A 171 19.49 -10.28 -13.38
N THR A 172 19.18 -10.63 -14.64
CA THR A 172 18.46 -9.80 -15.62
C THR A 172 16.98 -10.13 -15.82
N LYS A 173 16.43 -11.24 -15.26
CA LYS A 173 15.01 -11.61 -15.47
C LYS A 173 14.10 -11.39 -14.24
N LEU A 174 14.68 -11.25 -13.05
CA LEU A 174 13.91 -10.99 -11.83
C LEU A 174 13.59 -9.49 -11.73
N ILE A 175 12.48 -9.08 -12.34
CA ILE A 175 11.81 -7.87 -11.87
C ILE A 175 11.21 -8.20 -10.50
N ASP A 176 11.93 -7.86 -9.43
CA ASP A 176 11.40 -7.90 -8.07
C ASP A 176 10.09 -7.09 -8.05
N PRO A 177 8.94 -7.69 -7.69
CA PRO A 177 7.65 -7.00 -7.65
C PRO A 177 7.67 -5.72 -6.81
N LYS A 178 8.51 -5.66 -5.77
CA LYS A 178 8.70 -4.46 -4.95
C LYS A 178 9.48 -3.38 -5.68
N ARG A 179 10.44 -3.77 -6.53
CA ARG A 179 11.21 -2.84 -7.37
C ARG A 179 10.40 -2.31 -8.55
N LEU A 180 9.54 -3.15 -9.15
CA LEU A 180 8.56 -2.71 -10.16
C LEU A 180 7.60 -1.68 -9.57
N ALA A 181 7.03 -2.00 -8.41
CA ALA A 181 6.12 -1.10 -7.69
C ALA A 181 6.81 0.22 -7.31
N TYR A 182 8.08 0.17 -6.89
CA TYR A 182 8.87 1.36 -6.58
C TYR A 182 9.16 2.20 -7.84
N ALA A 183 9.59 1.61 -8.95
CA ALA A 183 9.86 2.34 -10.19
C ALA A 183 8.60 3.00 -10.77
N LEU A 184 7.46 2.31 -10.74
CA LEU A 184 6.16 2.86 -11.13
C LEU A 184 5.72 4.01 -10.21
N SER A 185 6.08 3.98 -8.93
CA SER A 185 5.73 5.04 -7.97
C SER A 185 6.51 6.35 -8.17
N GLN A 186 7.65 6.32 -8.88
CA GLN A 186 8.49 7.50 -9.16
C GLN A 186 8.06 8.27 -10.41
N LEU A 187 7.17 7.71 -11.22
CA LEU A 187 6.57 8.34 -12.39
C LEU A 187 5.33 9.15 -11.99
N SER A 188 5.52 10.23 -11.25
CA SER A 188 4.43 11.17 -10.97
C SER A 188 4.57 12.42 -11.85
N PHE A 189 3.56 12.59 -12.72
CA PHE A 189 3.13 13.80 -13.44
C PHE A 189 3.62 13.98 -14.91
N ALA A 190 2.63 13.84 -15.81
CA ALA A 190 2.49 14.41 -17.16
C ALA A 190 3.05 13.67 -18.41
N LEU A 191 2.10 13.02 -19.10
CA LEU A 191 1.92 12.81 -20.58
C LEU A 191 2.79 11.72 -21.25
N PRO A 192 2.44 11.23 -22.46
CA PRO A 192 1.19 10.71 -23.04
C PRO A 192 1.27 9.19 -23.32
N ASP A 193 0.13 8.49 -23.32
CA ASP A 193 -0.02 7.03 -23.54
C ASP A 193 0.81 6.13 -22.59
N ASP A 194 0.11 5.29 -21.82
CA ASP A 194 0.63 4.46 -20.71
C ASP A 194 1.88 3.62 -21.04
N LEU A 195 2.14 3.35 -22.32
CA LEU A 195 3.27 2.56 -22.81
C LEU A 195 4.62 3.28 -22.81
N THR A 196 4.61 4.61 -23.00
CA THR A 196 5.84 5.41 -22.98
C THR A 196 6.39 5.53 -21.56
N ALA A 197 5.48 5.60 -20.58
CA ALA A 197 5.81 5.61 -19.17
C ALA A 197 6.39 4.26 -18.70
N LEU A 198 5.90 3.14 -19.23
CA LEU A 198 6.42 1.80 -18.93
C LEU A 198 7.84 1.59 -19.48
N ASP A 199 8.14 2.03 -20.71
CA ASP A 199 9.50 1.99 -21.28
C ASP A 199 10.48 2.86 -20.47
N GLN A 200 10.03 4.04 -20.02
CA GLN A 200 10.83 4.91 -19.15
C GLN A 200 11.10 4.33 -17.76
N ALA A 201 10.10 3.70 -17.13
CA ALA A 201 10.28 2.99 -15.86
C ALA A 201 11.33 1.87 -15.96
N LEU A 202 11.30 1.09 -17.06
CA LEU A 202 12.24 0.00 -17.29
C LEU A 202 13.68 0.51 -17.46
N ARG A 203 13.86 1.64 -18.15
CA ARG A 203 15.17 2.31 -18.32
C ARG A 203 15.71 2.90 -17.03
N LEU A 204 14.86 3.47 -16.18
CA LEU A 204 15.25 3.97 -14.86
C LEU A 204 15.65 2.86 -13.88
N LEU A 205 14.98 1.71 -13.96
CA LEU A 205 15.33 0.52 -13.18
C LEU A 205 16.71 0.00 -13.55
N LEU A 206 17.05 -0.05 -14.84
CA LEU A 206 18.36 -0.43 -15.34
C LEU A 206 19.48 0.58 -14.97
N ALA A 207 19.16 1.88 -14.90
CA ALA A 207 20.12 2.93 -14.57
C ALA A 207 20.50 3.00 -13.08
N ASN A 208 19.68 2.42 -12.18
CA ASN A 208 19.90 2.44 -10.72
C ASN A 208 20.53 1.16 -10.15
N HIS A 209 20.99 0.23 -10.99
CA HIS A 209 21.80 -0.90 -10.55
C HIS A 209 23.27 -0.48 -10.45
N ASN A 210 23.77 -0.30 -9.22
CA ASN A 210 25.18 -0.09 -8.97
C ASN A 210 25.94 -1.42 -9.00
N HIS A 211 27.02 -1.45 -9.76
CA HIS A 211 27.94 -2.59 -9.86
C HIS A 211 29.29 -2.29 -9.17
N ASP A 212 29.28 -1.62 -8.02
CA ASP A 212 30.50 -1.42 -7.25
C ASP A 212 30.53 -2.34 -6.03
N GLY A 213 31.13 -3.52 -6.20
CA GLY A 213 31.35 -4.51 -5.16
C GLY A 213 32.25 -4.03 -4.01
N VAL A 214 31.80 -3.04 -3.23
CA VAL A 214 32.63 -2.34 -2.23
C VAL A 214 32.01 -2.31 -0.82
N TYR A 215 30.70 -2.51 -0.58
CA TYR A 215 30.19 -2.48 0.80
C TYR A 215 29.12 -3.52 1.14
N ALA A 216 29.48 -4.46 2.03
CA ALA A 216 28.58 -5.27 2.85
C ALA A 216 28.41 -4.61 4.24
N ALA A 217 27.23 -4.75 4.86
CA ALA A 217 27.03 -4.29 6.25
C ALA A 217 27.28 -5.41 7.26
N ALA A 218 28.20 -5.12 8.19
CA ALA A 218 28.69 -5.96 9.26
C ALA A 218 27.68 -6.13 10.40
N ASN A 219 27.28 -7.37 10.67
CA ASN A 219 27.20 -8.01 12.00
C ASN A 219 26.29 -9.26 11.93
N HIS A 220 26.91 -10.43 11.78
CA HIS A 220 26.30 -11.70 12.20
C HIS A 220 27.18 -12.27 13.31
N ALA A 221 26.59 -12.47 14.50
CA ALA A 221 27.25 -13.07 15.64
C ALA A 221 27.25 -14.60 15.49
N HIS A 222 28.40 -15.22 15.75
CA HIS A 222 28.55 -16.67 15.77
C HIS A 222 28.24 -17.21 17.17
N ASP A 223 27.38 -18.23 17.27
CA ASP A 223 27.37 -19.13 18.43
C ASP A 223 27.64 -20.59 18.01
N ASP A 224 28.87 -21.01 18.34
CA ASP A 224 29.36 -22.35 18.67
C ASP A 224 28.67 -23.57 18.04
N ARG A 225 29.17 -23.97 16.85
CA ARG A 225 29.80 -25.28 16.60
C ARG A 225 30.42 -25.35 15.19
N TYR A 226 31.62 -24.77 15.07
CA TYR A 226 32.62 -24.91 14.00
C TYR A 226 32.33 -24.31 12.62
N ALA A 227 33.39 -23.72 12.04
CA ALA A 227 33.48 -23.17 10.69
C ALA A 227 34.58 -23.91 9.89
N LEU A 228 34.41 -24.08 8.57
CA LEU A 228 35.39 -23.65 7.56
C LEU A 228 34.93 -23.82 6.09
N LEU A 229 35.10 -22.69 5.41
CA LEU A 229 35.19 -22.22 4.02
C LEU A 229 35.11 -23.09 2.75
N ASP A 230 35.31 -24.41 2.71
CA ASP A 230 35.25 -25.12 1.41
C ASP A 230 34.95 -26.60 1.63
N HIS A 231 33.70 -27.03 1.44
CA HIS A 231 33.38 -28.45 1.34
C HIS A 231 31.93 -28.70 0.89
N LEU A 232 31.82 -29.40 -0.23
CA LEU A 232 30.62 -29.86 -0.92
C LEU A 232 29.93 -30.97 -0.14
N HIS A 233 28.60 -30.96 -0.05
CA HIS A 233 27.80 -32.10 0.36
C HIS A 233 26.67 -32.35 -0.65
N ASP A 234 26.99 -33.21 -1.59
CA ASP A 234 26.08 -34.05 -2.33
C ASP A 234 25.40 -35.07 -1.39
N GLN A 235 24.07 -34.99 -1.39
CA GLN A 235 23.12 -36.09 -1.18
C GLN A 235 23.29 -36.97 0.08
N ILE A 236 22.62 -36.56 1.16
CA ILE A 236 21.54 -37.29 1.89
C ILE A 236 21.38 -36.62 3.26
N TYR A 237 20.33 -35.80 3.42
CA TYR A 237 19.34 -35.75 4.52
C TYR A 237 18.48 -34.48 4.32
N ALA A 238 17.17 -34.67 4.13
CA ALA A 238 16.14 -33.63 4.25
C ALA A 238 15.96 -33.28 5.76
N ALA A 239 15.52 -32.09 6.19
CA ALA A 239 14.62 -31.12 5.54
C ALA A 239 15.14 -29.66 5.63
N LYS A 240 14.88 -28.87 4.57
CA LYS A 240 15.10 -27.41 4.47
C LYS A 240 14.10 -26.59 5.31
N VAL A 241 13.25 -27.26 6.11
CA VAL A 241 12.31 -26.60 7.02
C VAL A 241 12.44 -27.27 8.38
N HIS A 242 12.86 -26.49 9.36
CA HIS A 242 12.40 -26.71 10.72
C HIS A 242 11.40 -25.59 11.00
N ASP A 243 10.28 -25.97 11.59
CA ASP A 243 9.24 -25.03 11.93
C ASP A 243 9.65 -24.28 13.19
N HIS A 244 9.52 -22.96 13.17
CA HIS A 244 9.38 -22.21 14.40
C HIS A 244 7.93 -22.32 14.85
N LEU A 245 7.70 -22.82 16.07
CA LEU A 245 6.37 -22.73 16.65
C LEU A 245 6.08 -21.25 16.95
N ILE A 246 4.80 -20.86 17.00
CA ILE A 246 4.40 -19.51 17.47
C ILE A 246 5.03 -19.19 18.84
N ASP A 247 5.33 -20.22 19.63
CA ASP A 247 6.02 -20.14 20.91
C ASP A 247 7.49 -19.69 20.85
N ASP A 248 8.10 -19.66 19.65
CA ASP A 248 9.46 -19.15 19.40
C ASP A 248 9.49 -17.63 19.20
N ILE A 249 8.32 -17.01 18.92
CA ILE A 249 8.13 -15.55 18.88
C ILE A 249 7.78 -15.06 20.30
N LYS A 250 8.69 -15.26 21.26
CA LYS A 250 8.52 -14.71 22.62
C LYS A 250 9.23 -13.37 22.73
N GLY A 251 8.45 -12.30 22.91
CA GLY A 251 8.95 -10.95 23.21
C GLY A 251 8.36 -9.82 22.37
N ILE A 252 7.51 -10.11 21.37
CA ILE A 252 6.77 -9.08 20.65
C ILE A 252 5.45 -8.83 21.40
N HIS A 253 5.34 -7.67 22.04
CA HIS A 253 4.10 -7.23 22.66
C HIS A 253 3.30 -6.42 21.64
N GLY A 254 2.33 -7.06 20.96
CA GLY A 254 1.42 -6.43 20.00
C GLY A 254 0.69 -7.45 19.12
N VAL A 255 -0.54 -7.14 18.70
CA VAL A 255 -1.35 -7.96 17.78
C VAL A 255 -0.88 -7.72 16.35
N PHE A 256 -0.26 -8.72 15.73
CA PHE A 256 0.14 -8.63 14.33
C PHE A 256 -1.06 -8.92 13.40
N ASP A 257 -1.54 -7.91 12.67
CA ASP A 257 -2.55 -8.09 11.63
C ASP A 257 -1.87 -8.60 10.34
N LEU A 258 -1.83 -9.92 10.21
CA LEU A 258 -1.26 -10.64 9.07
C LEU A 258 -1.90 -10.26 7.72
N ALA A 259 -3.13 -9.74 7.72
CA ALA A 259 -3.82 -9.35 6.49
C ALA A 259 -3.39 -7.97 5.97
N ARG A 260 -2.75 -7.16 6.83
CA ARG A 260 -2.31 -5.79 6.50
C ARG A 260 -0.81 -5.55 6.70
N GLY A 261 -0.09 -6.50 7.28
CA GLY A 261 1.35 -6.37 7.57
C GLY A 261 1.66 -5.33 8.65
N LEU A 262 0.76 -5.18 9.63
CA LEU A 262 0.78 -4.12 10.63
C LEU A 262 0.96 -4.72 12.03
N ILE A 263 1.74 -4.06 12.89
CA ILE A 263 1.79 -4.37 14.32
C ILE A 263 0.78 -3.45 15.03
N ASP A 264 -0.16 -4.02 15.77
CA ASP A 264 -1.32 -3.35 16.39
C ASP A 264 -2.16 -2.51 15.40
N GLY A 265 -2.20 -2.93 14.13
CA GLY A 265 -2.97 -2.24 13.08
C GLY A 265 -2.36 -0.92 12.60
N LYS A 266 -1.06 -0.65 12.82
CA LYS A 266 -0.35 0.56 12.34
C LYS A 266 0.79 0.27 11.35
N THR A 267 0.99 1.17 10.40
CA THR A 267 2.04 1.16 9.36
C THR A 267 3.36 1.75 9.87
N PRO A 268 4.52 1.49 9.20
CA PRO A 268 5.81 2.08 9.59
C PRO A 268 5.86 3.61 9.56
N ALA A 269 5.05 4.29 8.72
CA ALA A 269 4.92 5.74 8.73
C ALA A 269 4.11 6.27 9.92
N GLN A 270 3.19 5.45 10.47
CA GLN A 270 2.40 5.75 11.67
C GLN A 270 3.16 5.47 12.98
N LEU A 271 4.39 4.96 12.89
CA LEU A 271 5.38 5.06 13.96
C LEU A 271 5.94 6.49 14.11
N GLY A 272 5.54 7.41 13.21
CA GLY A 272 5.54 8.87 13.38
C GLY A 272 4.11 9.45 13.44
N GLY A 273 3.15 8.71 14.00
CA GLY A 273 1.75 9.14 14.15
C GLY A 273 1.56 10.33 15.10
N PRO A 274 0.35 10.93 15.13
CA PRO A 274 0.04 11.96 16.12
C PRO A 274 0.25 11.42 17.54
N PRO A 275 0.61 12.27 18.51
CA PRO A 275 0.72 11.82 19.89
C PRO A 275 -0.60 11.21 20.36
N VAL A 276 -0.49 10.14 21.14
CA VAL A 276 -1.66 9.39 21.66
C VAL A 276 -2.26 10.04 22.90
N ALA A 277 -1.47 10.88 23.57
CA ALA A 277 -1.87 11.71 24.70
C ALA A 277 -0.98 12.96 24.72
N THR A 278 -1.49 14.03 25.32
CA THR A 278 -0.76 15.28 25.52
C THR A 278 -1.08 15.85 26.91
N ILE A 279 -0.07 16.36 27.62
CA ILE A 279 -0.29 17.16 28.83
C ILE A 279 0.23 18.58 28.62
N ARG A 280 -0.49 19.57 29.16
CA ARG A 280 -0.24 21.00 28.95
C ARG A 280 -0.22 21.77 30.26
N HIS A 281 0.59 22.82 30.27
CA HIS A 281 0.53 23.88 31.28
C HIS A 281 -0.19 25.07 30.65
N GLU A 282 -1.43 25.27 31.05
CA GLU A 282 -2.29 26.36 30.59
C GLU A 282 -2.69 27.30 31.71
N ALA A 283 -2.87 28.58 31.38
CA ALA A 283 -3.54 29.54 32.24
C ALA A 283 -4.62 30.30 31.46
N ALA A 284 -5.57 30.90 32.17
CA ALA A 284 -6.53 31.81 31.56
C ALA A 284 -5.79 33.00 30.90
N SER A 285 -6.33 33.52 29.80
CA SER A 285 -5.71 34.65 29.09
C SER A 285 -5.44 35.82 30.05
N GLY A 286 -4.21 36.36 30.00
CA GLY A 286 -3.76 37.45 30.88
C GLY A 286 -3.18 37.00 32.23
N ALA A 287 -3.21 35.70 32.55
CA ALA A 287 -2.60 35.17 33.78
C ALA A 287 -1.24 34.53 33.49
N ASN A 288 -0.18 35.05 34.11
CA ASN A 288 1.17 34.47 33.99
C ASN A 288 1.21 33.00 34.41
N GLY A 289 2.15 32.24 33.87
CA GLY A 289 2.35 30.81 34.16
C GLY A 289 2.87 30.49 35.57
N GLY A 290 2.82 31.42 36.53
CA GLY A 290 3.24 31.22 37.91
C GLY A 290 4.50 32.00 38.29
N THR A 291 5.35 31.45 39.15
CA THR A 291 6.59 32.10 39.61
C THR A 291 7.75 31.11 39.58
N LEU A 292 8.85 31.53 38.96
CA LEU A 292 10.12 30.83 38.98
C LEU A 292 11.07 31.59 39.92
N TYR A 293 11.75 30.88 40.81
CA TYR A 293 12.76 31.38 41.74
C TYR A 293 14.16 31.08 41.21
N ALA A 294 15.08 32.02 41.39
CA ALA A 294 16.45 31.89 40.93
C ALA A 294 17.16 30.62 41.47
N GLY A 295 17.89 29.94 40.60
CA GLY A 295 18.92 28.97 40.99
C GLY A 295 18.43 27.58 41.43
N SER A 296 17.14 27.38 41.67
CA SER A 296 16.56 26.11 42.12
C SER A 296 15.79 25.41 41.00
N TRP A 297 15.81 24.07 41.02
CA TRP A 297 14.93 23.28 40.15
C TRP A 297 13.52 23.30 40.73
N GLN A 298 12.55 23.67 39.92
CA GLN A 298 11.15 23.76 40.32
C GLN A 298 10.26 22.96 39.39
N LYS A 299 9.31 22.24 39.98
CA LYS A 299 8.29 21.47 39.27
C LYS A 299 7.48 22.37 38.36
N ARG A 300 7.35 21.97 37.09
CA ARG A 300 6.51 22.61 36.09
C ARG A 300 5.03 22.29 36.36
N PRO A 301 4.12 23.27 36.40
CA PRO A 301 2.73 23.05 36.78
C PRO A 301 1.85 22.58 35.60
N PHE A 302 2.09 21.37 35.08
CA PHE A 302 1.16 20.75 34.14
C PHE A 302 -0.20 20.52 34.81
N ASN A 303 -1.28 20.94 34.15
CA ASN A 303 -2.62 21.04 34.72
C ASN A 303 -3.76 20.66 33.76
N VAL A 304 -3.47 20.45 32.49
CA VAL A 304 -4.44 19.98 31.49
C VAL A 304 -3.93 18.67 30.91
N GLU A 305 -4.79 17.65 30.93
CA GLU A 305 -4.56 16.34 30.33
C GLU A 305 -5.54 16.15 29.17
N ASP A 306 -5.01 15.84 27.99
CA ASP A 306 -5.77 15.38 26.83
C ASP A 306 -5.28 13.97 26.50
N ASP A 307 -5.97 12.99 27.09
CA ASP A 307 -5.61 11.58 27.00
C ASP A 307 -6.86 10.73 26.76
N PRO A 308 -7.29 10.59 25.49
CA PRO A 308 -8.48 9.82 25.15
C PRO A 308 -8.33 8.32 25.41
N VAL A 309 -7.13 7.83 25.70
CA VAL A 309 -6.83 6.39 25.85
C VAL A 309 -6.44 5.99 27.28
N GLY A 310 -6.38 6.93 28.23
CA GLY A 310 -6.00 6.67 29.63
C GLY A 310 -4.57 6.13 29.78
N LEU A 311 -3.66 6.58 28.91
CA LEU A 311 -2.25 6.25 28.95
C LEU A 311 -1.49 6.93 30.11
N ILE A 312 -1.90 8.11 30.54
CA ILE A 312 -1.22 8.99 31.49
C ILE A 312 -2.17 9.29 32.65
N ALA A 313 -1.68 9.13 33.88
CA ALA A 313 -2.35 9.66 35.05
C ALA A 313 -1.62 10.94 35.52
N LEU A 314 -2.20 12.11 35.28
CA LEU A 314 -1.68 13.40 35.78
C LEU A 314 -2.23 13.70 37.18
N PHE A 315 -1.33 13.88 38.14
CA PHE A 315 -1.69 14.29 39.50
C PHE A 315 -0.62 15.20 40.09
N ASP A 316 -1.02 16.36 40.62
CA ASP A 316 -0.09 17.36 41.20
C ASP A 316 1.09 17.68 40.26
N SER A 317 0.82 17.81 38.96
CA SER A 317 1.82 18.08 37.91
C SER A 317 2.95 17.04 37.80
N GLU A 318 2.76 15.87 38.40
CA GLU A 318 3.52 14.66 38.16
C GLU A 318 2.65 13.71 37.34
N PHE A 319 3.26 12.92 36.46
CA PHE A 319 2.52 12.07 35.54
C PHE A 319 3.09 10.67 35.55
N THR A 320 2.21 9.68 35.49
CA THR A 320 2.57 8.26 35.50
C THR A 320 1.99 7.59 34.26
N PRO A 321 2.82 7.13 33.31
CA PRO A 321 2.32 6.40 32.16
C PRO A 321 1.96 4.96 32.57
N SER A 322 0.87 4.43 32.01
CA SER A 322 0.44 3.04 32.21
C SER A 322 1.24 2.03 31.38
N GLU A 323 1.94 2.50 30.34
CA GLU A 323 2.77 1.72 29.43
C GLU A 323 4.16 2.37 29.26
N ASP A 324 5.10 1.66 28.61
CA ASP A 324 6.36 2.27 28.19
C ASP A 324 6.10 3.29 27.07
N VAL A 325 6.58 4.52 27.24
CA VAL A 325 6.29 5.63 26.31
C VAL A 325 7.54 6.38 25.90
N TYR A 326 7.49 7.00 24.73
CA TYR A 326 8.40 8.05 24.31
C TYR A 326 7.73 9.41 24.47
N ILE A 327 8.47 10.40 24.97
CA ILE A 327 7.99 11.77 25.09
C ILE A 327 8.83 12.75 24.29
N ASN A 328 8.16 13.79 23.78
CA ASN A 328 8.78 15.00 23.26
C ASN A 328 8.01 16.19 23.82
N GLY A 329 8.70 17.22 24.27
CA GLY A 329 8.05 18.35 24.91
C GLY A 329 8.86 19.64 24.82
N TRP A 330 8.16 20.74 25.09
CA TRP A 330 8.72 22.07 25.15
C TRP A 330 8.14 22.82 26.34
N ALA A 331 8.93 23.74 26.88
CA ALA A 331 8.52 24.62 27.97
C ALA A 331 9.23 25.97 27.87
N VAL A 332 8.52 27.03 28.25
CA VAL A 332 9.05 28.40 28.20
C VAL A 332 9.37 28.94 29.59
N ILE A 333 10.30 29.89 29.68
CA ILE A 333 10.46 30.77 30.84
C ILE A 333 10.53 32.20 30.34
N HIS A 334 9.84 33.09 31.02
CA HIS A 334 9.84 34.53 30.74
C HIS A 334 10.83 35.27 31.65
N ASP A 335 11.43 36.34 31.12
CA ASP A 335 12.36 37.25 31.80
C ASP A 335 13.46 36.52 32.57
N THR A 336 14.25 35.74 31.84
CA THR A 336 15.38 35.03 32.45
C THR A 336 16.64 35.08 31.61
N GLY A 337 17.79 35.00 32.26
CA GLY A 337 19.09 34.98 31.60
C GLY A 337 19.36 33.62 30.97
N LYS A 338 19.29 32.56 31.79
CA LYS A 338 19.52 31.16 31.40
C LYS A 338 18.34 30.29 31.78
N THR A 339 17.96 29.40 30.88
CA THR A 339 16.94 28.37 31.10
C THR A 339 17.53 26.98 30.99
N ALA A 340 16.97 26.06 31.76
CA ALA A 340 17.13 24.63 31.55
C ALA A 340 15.86 23.90 31.99
N SER A 341 15.56 22.78 31.33
CA SER A 341 14.56 21.81 31.75
C SER A 341 15.22 20.47 32.03
N ARG A 342 14.55 19.63 32.83
CA ARG A 342 14.94 18.23 33.00
C ARG A 342 13.72 17.35 33.18
N VAL A 343 13.82 16.12 32.69
CA VAL A 343 12.89 15.04 32.99
C VAL A 343 13.42 14.30 34.22
N PHE A 344 12.64 14.29 35.30
CA PHE A 344 13.01 13.68 36.57
C PHE A 344 12.07 12.52 36.90
N CYS A 345 12.63 11.35 37.21
CA CYS A 345 11.88 10.20 37.71
C CYS A 345 11.72 10.36 39.22
N VAL A 346 10.48 10.64 39.66
CA VAL A 346 10.14 10.82 41.07
C VAL A 346 10.22 9.48 41.81
N SER A 347 9.70 8.42 41.19
CA SER A 347 9.70 7.07 41.79
C SER A 347 11.11 6.55 42.08
N ASP A 348 12.09 6.88 41.24
CA ASP A 348 13.48 6.41 41.38
C ASP A 348 14.41 7.50 41.94
N ASN A 349 13.89 8.68 42.24
CA ASN A 349 14.65 9.87 42.64
C ASN A 349 15.88 10.14 41.75
N SER A 350 15.70 10.06 40.43
CA SER A 350 16.79 10.07 39.47
C SER A 350 16.53 11.00 38.28
N LEU A 351 17.61 11.52 37.72
CA LEU A 351 17.59 12.31 36.49
C LEU A 351 17.47 11.37 35.28
N VAL A 352 16.47 11.59 34.43
CA VAL A 352 16.27 10.82 33.20
C VAL A 352 16.96 11.50 32.03
N SER A 353 16.67 12.79 31.81
CA SER A 353 17.29 13.59 30.77
C SER A 353 17.28 15.07 31.12
N VAL A 354 18.17 15.84 30.48
CA VAL A 354 18.21 17.30 30.56
C VAL A 354 17.83 17.83 29.18
N GLY A 355 16.93 18.81 29.13
CA GLY A 355 16.53 19.46 27.89
C GLY A 355 17.55 20.50 27.41
N SER A 356 17.23 21.17 26.32
CA SER A 356 18.05 22.24 25.78
C SER A 356 18.14 23.41 26.75
N SER A 357 19.31 24.01 26.85
CA SER A 357 19.46 25.30 27.52
C SER A 357 19.16 26.44 26.57
N GLY A 358 18.58 27.51 27.10
CA GLY A 358 18.32 28.73 26.35
C GLY A 358 18.92 29.94 27.05
N HIS A 359 19.30 30.94 26.27
CA HIS A 359 19.79 32.22 26.77
C HIS A 359 18.89 33.34 26.25
N SER A 360 18.43 34.21 27.15
CA SER A 360 17.65 35.40 26.80
C SER A 360 18.06 36.58 27.66
N ASN A 361 17.56 37.77 27.31
CA ASN A 361 17.85 38.97 28.09
C ASN A 361 16.84 39.09 29.26
N PRO A 362 17.29 39.07 30.54
CA PRO A 362 16.39 39.06 31.70
C PRO A 362 15.64 40.37 31.95
N THR A 363 15.82 41.42 31.12
CA THR A 363 15.25 42.76 31.36
C THR A 363 14.30 43.29 30.27
N TYR A 364 13.94 42.50 29.26
CA TYR A 364 13.21 42.98 28.07
C TYR A 364 12.05 42.09 27.63
N HIS A 365 11.16 41.66 28.53
CA HIS A 365 10.00 40.83 28.18
C HIS A 365 10.38 39.64 27.27
N SER A 366 11.53 39.04 27.57
CA SER A 366 12.13 38.04 26.70
C SER A 366 11.71 36.65 27.14
N THR A 367 11.41 35.78 26.18
CA THR A 367 11.03 34.40 26.46
C THR A 367 12.10 33.46 25.93
N SER A 368 12.46 32.47 26.73
CA SER A 368 13.40 31.41 26.34
C SER A 368 12.70 30.06 26.36
N HIS A 369 12.96 29.26 25.33
CA HIS A 369 12.37 27.93 25.15
C HIS A 369 13.38 26.85 25.51
N SER A 370 12.89 25.80 26.15
CA SER A 370 13.63 24.56 26.40
C SER A 370 12.85 23.39 25.81
N PHE A 371 13.53 22.58 25.01
CA PHE A 371 13.00 21.35 24.41
C PHE A 371 13.60 20.14 25.11
N PHE A 372 12.81 19.10 25.33
CA PHE A 372 13.26 17.89 26.01
C PHE A 372 12.57 16.66 25.45
N SER A 373 13.27 15.54 25.50
CA SER A 373 12.74 14.22 25.16
C SER A 373 13.27 13.16 26.11
N ALA A 374 12.52 12.08 26.26
CA ALA A 374 12.91 10.95 27.09
C ALA A 374 12.12 9.69 26.72
N ARG A 375 12.68 8.53 27.09
CA ARG A 375 11.94 7.26 27.15
C ARG A 375 11.57 7.01 28.59
N LEU A 376 10.29 6.74 28.83
CA LEU A 376 9.72 6.56 30.16
C LEU A 376 9.20 5.13 30.32
N LYS A 377 9.21 4.65 31.57
CA LYS A 377 8.79 3.31 31.94
C LYS A 377 7.40 3.30 32.54
N ALA A 378 6.62 2.28 32.19
CA ALA A 378 5.31 2.05 32.75
C ALA A 378 5.33 2.05 34.29
N GLY A 379 4.32 2.66 34.91
CA GLY A 379 4.10 2.67 36.36
C GLY A 379 5.09 3.51 37.18
N LYS A 380 6.02 4.21 36.54
CA LYS A 380 6.93 5.16 37.20
C LYS A 380 6.38 6.58 37.10
N THR A 381 6.48 7.34 38.17
CA THR A 381 6.03 8.72 38.24
C THR A 381 7.16 9.65 37.81
N TYR A 382 6.85 10.56 36.89
CA TYR A 382 7.77 11.53 36.33
C TYR A 382 7.27 12.95 36.53
N ARG A 383 8.20 13.90 36.50
CA ARG A 383 7.87 15.33 36.39
C ARG A 383 8.91 16.06 35.55
N ILE A 384 8.52 17.22 35.06
CA ILE A 384 9.46 18.16 34.44
C ILE A 384 9.81 19.23 35.46
N ASP A 385 11.10 19.42 35.71
CA ASP A 385 11.58 20.56 36.47
C ASP A 385 12.20 21.60 35.52
N MET A 386 12.02 22.88 35.82
CA MET A 386 12.76 23.96 35.15
C MET A 386 13.65 24.68 36.14
N LYS A 387 14.69 25.32 35.61
CA LYS A 387 15.59 26.20 36.35
C LYS A 387 15.83 27.48 35.56
N GLY A 388 15.81 28.60 36.28
CA GLY A 388 16.12 29.93 35.76
C GLY A 388 17.23 30.60 36.55
N GLU A 389 17.87 31.59 35.93
CA GLU A 389 18.93 32.39 36.57
C GLU A 389 18.40 33.45 37.54
N VAL A 390 17.24 34.02 37.23
CA VAL A 390 16.60 35.10 38.02
C VAL A 390 15.20 34.67 38.46
N THR A 391 14.72 35.30 39.53
CA THR A 391 13.31 35.17 39.93
C THR A 391 12.46 36.00 38.97
N SER A 392 11.51 35.38 38.29
CA SER A 392 10.70 36.01 37.24
C SER A 392 9.22 35.66 37.35
N VAL A 393 8.39 36.35 36.55
CA VAL A 393 6.93 36.14 36.43
C VAL A 393 6.55 34.83 35.73
N GLY A 394 7.31 33.77 36.02
CA GLY A 394 6.81 32.42 35.91
C GLY A 394 7.24 31.68 34.69
N PHE A 395 6.78 30.45 34.69
CA PHE A 395 6.84 29.49 33.61
C PHE A 395 6.23 29.99 32.28
N GLY A 396 5.87 31.28 32.15
CA GLY A 396 5.49 31.98 30.93
C GLY A 396 4.89 33.34 31.27
N GLY A 397 5.14 34.35 30.43
CA GLY A 397 4.57 35.69 30.58
C GLY A 397 3.29 35.83 29.78
N ALA A 398 2.28 36.49 30.34
CA ALA A 398 0.99 36.62 29.69
C ALA A 398 0.96 37.71 28.62
N MET A 399 0.21 37.46 27.55
CA MET A 399 0.02 38.39 26.42
C MET A 399 -1.41 38.95 26.37
N GLY A 400 -2.39 38.27 26.96
CA GLY A 400 -3.78 38.72 27.07
C GLY A 400 -4.60 38.56 25.78
N HIS A 401 -4.23 37.61 24.92
CA HIS A 401 -4.96 37.31 23.68
C HIS A 401 -5.60 35.91 23.73
N GLY A 402 -6.87 35.80 23.32
CA GLY A 402 -7.59 34.52 23.25
C GLY A 402 -8.28 34.11 24.56
N GLN A 403 -8.55 32.81 24.73
CA GLN A 403 -9.23 32.27 25.92
C GLN A 403 -8.22 31.73 26.96
N ASN A 404 -7.28 30.88 26.53
CA ASN A 404 -6.20 30.33 27.34
C ASN A 404 -4.85 30.61 26.69
N GLU A 405 -3.80 30.68 27.51
CA GLU A 405 -2.42 30.76 27.07
C GLU A 405 -1.66 29.50 27.45
N LEU A 406 -0.88 28.99 26.49
CA LEU A 406 -0.12 27.75 26.61
C LEU A 406 1.35 28.06 26.88
N TYR A 407 1.89 27.47 27.94
CA TYR A 407 3.27 27.72 28.35
C TYR A 407 4.18 26.50 28.22
N ALA A 408 3.64 25.29 28.24
CA ALA A 408 4.40 24.08 27.97
C ALA A 408 3.48 22.97 27.48
N GLN A 409 4.05 22.02 26.73
CA GLN A 409 3.38 20.83 26.25
C GLN A 409 4.32 19.63 26.28
N ILE A 410 3.79 18.46 26.59
CA ILE A 410 4.43 17.17 26.38
C ILE A 410 3.50 16.30 25.55
N ASP A 411 4.04 15.75 24.49
CA ASP A 411 3.39 14.82 23.60
C ASP A 411 3.93 13.41 23.88
N PHE A 412 3.02 12.43 23.91
CA PHE A 412 3.32 11.05 24.25
C PHE A 412 3.07 10.13 23.06
N TRP A 413 3.99 9.19 22.85
CA TRP A 413 3.86 8.10 21.90
C TRP A 413 4.03 6.78 22.64
N ARG A 414 3.20 5.79 22.30
CA ARG A 414 3.44 4.41 22.71
C ARG A 414 4.74 3.93 22.09
N ARG A 415 5.52 3.20 22.88
CA ARG A 415 6.78 2.64 22.45
C ARG A 415 6.60 1.40 21.60
#